data_AF-A0A529W4R1-F1
#
_entry.id   AF-A0A529W4R1-F1
#
_cell.length_a   1.000
_cell.length_b   1.000
_cell.length_c   1.000
_cell.angle_alpha   90.00
_cell.angle_beta   90.00
_cell.angle_gamma   90.00
#
_symmetry.space_group_name_H-M   'P 1'
#
loop_
_entity.id
_entity.type
_entity.pdbx_description
1 polymer ?
#
loop_
_entity_poly.entity_id
_entity_poly.type
_entity_poly.pdbx_seq_one_letter_code
_entity_poly.pdbx_strand_id
1 'polypeptide(L)'
;GAVDALAQGESLSDSFTVRVSDNHNGYAEQTVAVTILGTNDAPADLTLSNDSVPANLAGAIVGTLSAIDRDQSDTLTYSILPGLDGSQFTISGNQLRVGSTGFDYQQASSHPVTVRATDQSGAYVDQTFTVEVLPRNQIALTTGNDTVGPQTQDTQVTGNAVTFNAGDSLTGGSETDSLVLYGSGTFDLNSLAQFTGFEEVDLVNYSNSASALYLKPGQDITVNGSGSGQEAIYLSTGAAT
;
A
#
# COMPACT_ATOMS: atom_id res chain seq x y z
N GLY A 1 -28.05 10.48 -12.35
CA GLY A 1 -29.31 9.89 -12.87
C GLY A 1 -28.99 9.00 -14.07
N ALA A 2 -29.92 8.25 -14.68
CA ALA A 2 -29.56 7.30 -15.76
C ALA A 2 -28.85 7.94 -16.97
N VAL A 3 -29.06 9.24 -17.21
CA VAL A 3 -28.39 10.02 -18.27
C VAL A 3 -27.00 10.53 -17.89
N ASP A 4 -26.72 10.60 -16.59
CA ASP A 4 -25.45 11.04 -15.98
C ASP A 4 -24.41 9.91 -15.99
N ALA A 5 -24.77 8.74 -16.51
CA ALA A 5 -23.92 7.57 -16.59
C ALA A 5 -23.51 7.25 -18.04
N LEU A 6 -23.91 8.10 -18.99
CA LEU A 6 -23.63 7.91 -20.41
C LEU A 6 -22.26 8.50 -20.73
N ALA A 7 -21.30 7.61 -20.99
CA ALA A 7 -19.95 8.02 -21.38
C ALA A 7 -19.92 8.72 -22.74
N GLN A 8 -18.79 9.35 -23.07
CA GLN A 8 -18.61 9.94 -24.40
C GLN A 8 -18.83 8.92 -25.52
N GLY A 9 -19.78 9.22 -26.40
CA GLY A 9 -20.13 8.37 -27.54
C GLY A 9 -21.25 7.37 -27.25
N GLU A 10 -21.69 7.24 -26.00
CA GLU A 10 -22.91 6.53 -25.65
C GLU A 10 -24.16 7.38 -25.92
N SER A 11 -25.30 6.72 -26.06
CA SER A 11 -26.57 7.42 -26.22
C SER A 11 -27.74 6.63 -25.65
N LEU A 12 -28.76 7.36 -25.23
CA LEU A 12 -30.03 6.83 -24.78
C LEU A 12 -31.14 7.41 -25.66
N SER A 13 -32.05 6.56 -26.14
CA SER A 13 -33.25 7.04 -26.82
C SER A 13 -34.42 7.09 -25.85
N ASP A 14 -35.05 8.25 -25.76
CA ASP A 14 -36.32 8.46 -25.07
C ASP A 14 -37.39 8.88 -26.08
N SER A 15 -38.67 8.81 -25.71
CA SER A 15 -39.75 9.24 -26.60
C SER A 15 -40.96 9.76 -25.84
N PHE A 16 -41.66 10.71 -26.44
CA PHE A 16 -42.96 11.18 -25.96
C PHE A 16 -43.97 11.25 -27.11
N THR A 17 -45.25 11.06 -26.79
CA THR A 17 -46.33 11.12 -27.77
C THR A 17 -46.99 12.49 -27.72
N VAL A 18 -47.02 13.19 -28.86
CA VAL A 18 -47.72 14.46 -29.04
C VAL A 18 -49.08 14.17 -29.63
N ARG A 19 -50.14 14.65 -28.97
CA ARG A 19 -51.52 14.59 -29.47
C ARG A 19 -51.99 15.99 -29.88
N VAL A 20 -52.50 16.13 -31.10
CA VAL A 20 -53.11 17.36 -31.61
C VAL A 20 -54.58 17.10 -31.89
N SER A 21 -55.49 17.91 -31.34
CA SER A 21 -56.95 17.79 -31.56
C SER A 21 -57.47 18.93 -32.43
N ASP A 22 -58.49 18.63 -33.23
CA ASP A 22 -59.22 19.63 -34.03
C ASP A 22 -60.34 20.34 -33.27
N ASN A 23 -60.52 20.05 -31.98
CA ASN A 23 -61.63 20.50 -31.13
C ASN A 23 -63.04 20.06 -31.61
N HIS A 24 -63.11 19.09 -32.53
CA HIS A 24 -64.33 18.49 -33.07
C HIS A 24 -64.33 16.96 -32.89
N ASN A 25 -63.72 16.50 -31.79
CA ASN A 25 -63.52 15.09 -31.43
C ASN A 25 -62.53 14.31 -32.32
N GLY A 26 -61.91 14.94 -33.33
CA GLY A 26 -60.79 14.39 -34.07
C GLY A 26 -59.47 14.67 -33.37
N TYR A 27 -58.51 13.75 -33.52
CA TYR A 27 -57.14 13.96 -33.11
C TYR A 27 -56.14 13.15 -33.94
N ALA A 28 -54.90 13.62 -33.97
CA ALA A 28 -53.74 12.90 -34.49
C ALA A 28 -52.70 12.76 -33.37
N GLU A 29 -51.97 11.64 -33.38
CA GLU A 29 -50.86 11.38 -32.46
C GLU A 29 -49.57 11.18 -33.25
N GLN A 30 -48.46 11.65 -32.70
CA GLN A 30 -47.12 11.46 -33.25
C GLN A 30 -46.15 11.16 -32.11
N THR A 31 -45.44 10.03 -32.20
CA THR A 31 -44.31 9.76 -31.31
C THR A 31 -43.12 10.59 -31.78
N VAL A 32 -42.53 11.34 -30.86
CA VAL A 32 -41.28 12.10 -31.04
C VAL A 32 -40.20 11.36 -30.29
N ALA A 33 -39.18 10.88 -30.99
CA ALA A 33 -37.99 10.31 -30.39
C ALA A 33 -36.97 11.41 -30.08
N VAL A 34 -36.33 11.30 -28.92
CA VAL A 34 -35.23 12.14 -28.46
C VAL A 34 -34.01 11.24 -28.30
N THR A 35 -32.88 11.64 -28.87
CA THR A 35 -31.59 10.99 -28.64
C THR A 35 -30.79 11.84 -27.67
N ILE A 36 -30.48 11.28 -26.51
CA ILE A 36 -29.61 11.87 -25.50
C ILE A 36 -28.21 11.33 -25.76
N LEU A 37 -27.24 12.22 -25.94
CA LEU A 37 -25.83 11.86 -26.16
C LEU A 37 -25.07 12.02 -24.85
N GLY A 38 -24.26 11.02 -24.51
CA GLY A 38 -23.34 11.08 -23.38
C GLY A 38 -22.15 11.99 -23.65
N THR A 39 -21.59 12.52 -22.57
CA THR A 39 -20.35 13.30 -22.56
C THR A 39 -19.42 12.68 -21.55
N ASN A 40 -18.11 12.85 -21.72
CA ASN A 40 -17.17 12.37 -20.72
C ASN A 40 -17.25 13.25 -19.46
N ASP A 41 -17.65 12.68 -18.35
CA ASP A 41 -17.53 13.29 -17.03
C ASP A 41 -16.10 13.10 -16.51
N ALA A 42 -15.58 14.08 -15.77
CA ALA A 42 -14.26 13.93 -15.16
C ALA A 42 -14.36 13.14 -13.85
N PRO A 43 -13.31 12.38 -13.47
CA PRO A 43 -13.26 11.73 -12.17
C PRO A 43 -13.42 12.74 -11.04
N ALA A 44 -13.96 12.30 -9.92
CA ALA A 44 -14.16 13.08 -8.71
C ALA A 44 -13.86 12.25 -7.45
N ASP A 45 -13.87 12.93 -6.29
CA ASP A 45 -13.71 12.32 -4.96
C ASP A 45 -12.49 11.38 -4.86
N LEU A 46 -11.34 11.85 -5.38
CA LEU A 46 -10.07 11.16 -5.20
C LEU A 46 -9.68 11.14 -3.73
N THR A 47 -9.67 9.94 -3.16
CA THR A 47 -9.44 9.65 -1.74
C THR A 47 -8.30 8.65 -1.58
N LEU A 48 -7.76 8.62 -0.37
CA LEU A 48 -6.72 7.70 0.07
C LEU A 48 -7.17 7.06 1.38
N SER A 49 -7.11 5.73 1.48
CA SER A 49 -7.67 4.99 2.63
C SER A 49 -6.94 5.20 3.95
N ASN A 50 -5.68 5.63 3.90
CA ASN A 50 -4.82 5.90 5.04
C ASN A 50 -3.70 6.85 4.60
N ASP A 51 -3.28 7.75 5.48
CA ASP A 51 -2.33 8.82 5.19
C ASP A 51 -1.19 8.88 6.21
N SER A 52 -0.90 7.78 6.90
CA SER A 52 0.26 7.70 7.80
C SER A 52 1.08 6.43 7.59
N VAL A 53 2.41 6.52 7.71
CA VAL A 53 3.33 5.37 7.62
C VAL A 53 4.42 5.43 8.68
N PRO A 54 4.91 4.29 9.17
CA PRO A 54 6.09 4.26 10.03
C PRO A 54 7.34 4.79 9.33
N ALA A 55 8.21 5.45 10.09
CA ALA A 55 9.51 5.89 9.61
C ALA A 55 10.40 4.70 9.19
N ASN A 56 11.30 4.95 8.24
CA ASN A 56 12.34 4.01 7.77
C ASN A 56 11.81 2.71 7.16
N LEU A 57 10.56 2.69 6.69
CA LEU A 57 9.98 1.54 6.03
C LEU A 57 9.86 1.79 4.51
N ALA A 58 10.88 1.38 3.76
CA ALA A 58 10.89 1.48 2.31
C ALA A 58 9.81 0.59 1.67
N GLY A 59 9.14 1.07 0.63
CA GLY A 59 8.10 0.29 -0.08
C GLY A 59 6.78 0.09 0.68
N ALA A 60 6.68 0.64 1.90
CA ALA A 60 5.48 0.55 2.73
C ALA A 60 4.24 1.04 1.98
N ILE A 61 3.11 0.37 2.17
CA ILE A 61 1.83 0.84 1.65
C ILE A 61 1.39 2.01 2.52
N VAL A 62 1.18 3.17 1.89
CA VAL A 62 0.55 4.32 2.56
C VAL A 62 -0.95 4.05 2.64
N GLY A 63 -1.58 3.77 1.50
CA GLY A 63 -3.01 3.49 1.42
C GLY A 63 -3.45 3.16 0.01
N THR A 64 -4.74 2.85 -0.12
CA THR A 64 -5.40 2.55 -1.39
C THR A 64 -6.10 3.80 -1.91
N LEU A 65 -5.79 4.16 -3.16
CA LEU A 65 -6.43 5.24 -3.91
C LEU A 65 -7.77 4.77 -4.46
N SER A 66 -8.75 5.68 -4.39
CA SER A 66 -10.07 5.50 -5.00
C SER A 66 -10.57 6.85 -5.49
N ALA A 67 -11.20 6.85 -6.65
CA ALA A 67 -11.97 7.97 -7.17
C ALA A 67 -13.26 7.41 -7.79
N ILE A 68 -14.24 8.28 -7.99
CA ILE A 68 -15.48 7.94 -8.69
C ILE A 68 -15.49 8.59 -10.05
N ASP A 69 -16.01 7.87 -11.03
CA ASP A 69 -16.45 8.45 -12.29
C ASP A 69 -17.95 8.16 -12.43
N ARG A 70 -18.68 9.10 -13.02
CA ARG A 70 -20.12 8.94 -13.25
C ARG A 70 -20.39 8.10 -14.50
N ASP A 71 -19.47 8.13 -15.46
CA ASP A 71 -19.53 7.36 -16.69
C ASP A 71 -19.47 5.86 -16.41
N GLN A 72 -20.43 5.11 -16.96
CA GLN A 72 -20.55 3.69 -16.68
C GLN A 72 -19.40 2.89 -17.30
N SER A 73 -18.80 1.99 -16.52
CA SER A 73 -17.70 1.11 -16.92
C SER A 73 -16.35 1.80 -17.15
N ASP A 74 -16.22 3.07 -16.76
CA ASP A 74 -14.95 3.77 -16.85
C ASP A 74 -13.90 3.17 -15.91
N THR A 75 -12.67 3.05 -16.42
CA THR A 75 -11.53 2.55 -15.66
C THR A 75 -10.60 3.71 -15.34
N LEU A 76 -10.28 3.88 -14.06
CA LEU A 76 -9.39 4.94 -13.61
C LEU A 76 -7.94 4.47 -13.51
N THR A 77 -7.05 5.35 -13.92
CA THR A 77 -5.60 5.20 -13.75
C THR A 77 -5.06 6.27 -12.80
N TYR A 78 -4.09 5.90 -11.97
CA TYR A 78 -3.51 6.79 -10.98
C TYR A 78 -2.05 7.10 -11.29
N SER A 79 -1.65 8.35 -11.14
CA SER A 79 -0.27 8.79 -11.34
C SER A 79 0.15 9.84 -10.32
N ILE A 80 1.42 9.89 -9.97
CA ILE A 80 1.98 10.93 -9.10
C ILE A 80 2.42 12.10 -9.98
N LEU A 81 1.98 13.30 -9.65
CA LEU A 81 2.45 14.51 -10.30
C LEU A 81 3.79 14.96 -9.71
N PRO A 82 4.69 15.58 -10.51
CA PRO A 82 5.89 16.20 -9.99
C PRO A 82 5.55 17.22 -8.90
N GLY A 83 6.28 17.16 -7.80
CA GLY A 83 6.11 18.01 -6.63
C GLY A 83 7.32 17.87 -5.73
N LEU A 84 7.33 18.59 -4.60
CA LEU A 84 8.46 18.61 -3.68
C LEU A 84 8.92 17.19 -3.29
N ASP A 85 7.94 16.34 -2.92
CA ASP A 85 8.20 14.99 -2.42
C ASP A 85 7.68 13.89 -3.34
N GLY A 86 7.18 14.23 -4.54
CA GLY A 86 6.54 13.25 -5.43
C GLY A 86 7.45 12.07 -5.81
N SER A 87 8.76 12.29 -5.92
CA SER A 87 9.74 11.22 -6.20
C SER A 87 9.98 10.25 -5.04
N GLN A 88 9.51 10.59 -3.84
CA GLN A 88 9.62 9.75 -2.65
C GLN A 88 8.48 8.74 -2.55
N PHE A 89 7.56 8.72 -3.51
CA PHE A 89 6.43 7.80 -3.57
C PHE A 89 6.41 7.00 -4.87
N THR A 90 5.70 5.87 -4.84
CA THR A 90 5.39 5.06 -6.03
C THR A 90 3.92 4.64 -5.99
N ILE A 91 3.38 4.25 -7.15
CA ILE A 91 2.05 3.65 -7.25
C ILE A 91 2.19 2.25 -7.85
N SER A 92 1.54 1.27 -7.22
CA SER A 92 1.40 -0.09 -7.75
C SER A 92 -0.09 -0.45 -7.80
N GLY A 93 -0.65 -0.55 -9.01
CA GLY A 93 -2.10 -0.62 -9.21
C GLY A 93 -2.75 0.68 -8.72
N ASN A 94 -3.54 0.60 -7.66
CA ASN A 94 -4.10 1.76 -6.96
C ASN A 94 -3.53 1.96 -5.54
N GLN A 95 -2.42 1.30 -5.19
CA GLN A 95 -1.77 1.48 -3.90
C GLN A 95 -0.71 2.58 -4.00
N LEU A 96 -0.86 3.63 -3.20
CA LEU A 96 0.20 4.59 -2.96
C LEU A 96 1.20 3.96 -1.97
N ARG A 97 2.49 4.03 -2.29
CA ARG A 97 3.57 3.41 -1.53
C ARG A 97 4.71 4.39 -1.31
N VAL A 98 5.43 4.20 -0.21
CA VAL A 98 6.72 4.83 0.04
C VAL A 98 7.74 4.35 -0.99
N GLY A 99 8.66 5.22 -1.40
CA GLY A 99 9.76 4.88 -2.28
C GLY A 99 10.78 3.93 -1.64
N SER A 100 11.86 3.65 -2.36
CA SER A 100 12.86 2.64 -1.98
C SER A 100 13.75 3.02 -0.79
N THR A 101 13.71 4.26 -0.31
CA THR A 101 14.57 4.75 0.77
C THR A 101 13.88 4.89 2.12
N GLY A 102 12.55 4.78 2.18
CA GLY A 102 11.78 5.10 3.39
C GLY A 102 11.79 6.59 3.73
N PHE A 103 11.12 6.96 4.83
CA PHE A 103 11.12 8.32 5.37
C PHE A 103 11.89 8.42 6.69
N ASP A 104 12.77 9.42 6.80
CA ASP A 104 13.42 9.76 8.06
C ASP A 104 12.56 10.77 8.82
N TYR A 105 11.95 10.33 9.92
CA TYR A 105 11.12 11.16 10.80
C TYR A 105 11.88 12.39 11.34
N GLN A 106 13.20 12.30 11.54
CA GLN A 106 14.01 13.42 12.02
C GLN A 106 14.24 14.47 10.93
N GLN A 107 14.16 14.09 9.65
CA GLN A 107 14.23 15.00 8.53
C GLN A 107 12.88 15.69 8.29
N ALA A 108 11.79 14.93 8.28
CA ALA A 108 10.43 15.44 8.18
C ALA A 108 9.42 14.44 8.77
N SER A 109 8.44 14.94 9.50
CA SER A 109 7.34 14.13 10.04
C SER A 109 6.13 14.06 9.10
N SER A 110 6.22 14.63 7.90
CA SER A 110 5.13 14.61 6.91
C SER A 110 5.63 14.92 5.49
N HIS A 111 4.99 14.33 4.48
CA HIS A 111 5.33 14.50 3.07
C HIS A 111 4.08 14.73 2.19
N PRO A 112 3.93 15.88 1.51
CA PRO A 112 2.84 16.09 0.57
C PRO A 112 3.08 15.36 -0.76
N VAL A 113 2.05 14.69 -1.27
CA VAL A 113 2.05 14.03 -2.58
C VAL A 113 0.79 14.38 -3.36
N THR A 114 0.96 14.89 -4.57
CA THR A 114 -0.17 15.16 -5.48
C THR A 114 -0.36 13.96 -6.40
N VAL A 115 -1.55 13.37 -6.33
CA VAL A 115 -1.96 12.25 -7.17
C VAL A 115 -3.02 12.72 -8.15
N ARG A 116 -2.91 12.24 -9.38
CA ARG A 116 -3.91 12.40 -10.44
C ARG A 116 -4.64 11.09 -10.67
N ALA A 117 -5.96 11.12 -10.67
CA ALA A 117 -6.80 10.08 -11.25
C ALA A 117 -7.27 10.53 -12.64
N THR A 118 -7.04 9.70 -13.66
CA THR A 118 -7.40 9.98 -15.06
C THR A 118 -8.34 8.89 -15.56
N ASP A 119 -9.44 9.29 -16.21
CA ASP A 119 -10.36 8.40 -16.91
C ASP A 119 -9.78 7.90 -18.25
N GLN A 120 -10.55 7.08 -18.98
CA GLN A 120 -10.09 6.49 -20.24
C GLN A 120 -10.04 7.51 -21.39
N SER A 121 -10.79 8.61 -21.29
CA SER A 121 -10.87 9.69 -22.29
C SER A 121 -9.85 10.81 -22.04
N GLY A 122 -9.14 10.78 -20.91
CA GLY A 122 -8.10 11.72 -20.51
C GLY A 122 -8.56 12.87 -19.62
N ALA A 123 -9.82 12.94 -19.17
CA ALA A 123 -10.19 13.88 -18.12
C ALA A 123 -9.72 13.37 -16.75
N TYR A 124 -9.54 14.30 -15.80
CA TYR A 124 -8.81 13.99 -14.59
C TYR A 124 -9.22 14.85 -13.39
N VAL A 125 -8.88 14.34 -12.20
CA VAL A 125 -8.86 15.09 -10.95
C VAL A 125 -7.50 14.95 -10.27
N ASP A 126 -7.01 16.05 -9.73
CA ASP A 126 -5.79 16.11 -8.93
C ASP A 126 -6.16 16.31 -7.45
N GLN A 127 -5.52 15.55 -6.56
CA GLN A 127 -5.65 15.72 -5.12
C GLN A 127 -4.27 15.65 -4.47
N THR A 128 -3.99 16.58 -3.56
CA THR A 128 -2.82 16.50 -2.68
C THR A 128 -3.20 15.80 -1.40
N PHE A 129 -2.47 14.75 -1.06
CA PHE A 129 -2.51 14.06 0.23
C PHE A 129 -1.28 14.46 1.04
N THR A 130 -1.43 14.59 2.36
CA THR A 130 -0.30 14.77 3.28
C THR A 130 -0.07 13.45 3.98
N VAL A 131 1.06 12.81 3.73
CA VAL A 131 1.41 11.54 4.37
C VAL A 131 2.19 11.83 5.65
N GLU A 132 1.62 11.51 6.82
CA GLU A 132 2.28 11.60 8.11
C GLU A 132 3.29 10.46 8.30
N VAL A 133 4.45 10.80 8.87
CA VAL A 133 5.47 9.82 9.24
C VAL A 133 5.37 9.60 10.73
N LEU A 134 5.14 8.35 11.15
CA LEU A 134 5.07 7.98 12.55
C LEU A 134 6.48 7.62 13.06
N PRO A 135 6.87 8.06 14.28
CA PRO A 135 8.16 7.69 14.85
C PRO A 135 8.25 6.18 15.06
N ARG A 136 9.45 5.62 14.86
CA ARG A 136 9.78 4.21 15.08
C ARG A 136 10.94 4.12 16.07
N ASN A 137 10.85 3.21 17.04
CA ASN A 137 11.95 2.89 17.93
C ASN A 137 12.95 1.99 17.20
N GLN A 138 14.24 2.31 17.28
CA GLN A 138 15.30 1.51 16.65
C GLN A 138 16.26 0.99 17.71
N ILE A 139 16.44 -0.33 17.73
CA ILE A 139 17.33 -1.01 18.67
C ILE A 139 18.31 -1.86 17.87
N ALA A 140 19.61 -1.68 18.10
CA ALA A 140 20.64 -2.54 17.54
C ALA A 140 21.10 -3.55 18.60
N LEU A 141 21.14 -4.82 18.22
CA LEU A 141 21.71 -5.87 19.06
C LEU A 141 23.22 -5.68 19.19
N THR A 142 23.74 -6.06 20.35
CA THR A 142 25.16 -6.08 20.67
C THR A 142 25.70 -7.50 20.58
N THR A 143 26.99 -7.71 20.83
CA THR A 143 27.56 -9.07 20.89
C THR A 143 27.25 -9.79 22.21
N GLY A 144 26.62 -9.09 23.17
CA GLY A 144 26.22 -9.64 24.45
C GLY A 144 24.78 -10.16 24.40
N ASN A 145 24.30 -10.63 25.55
CA ASN A 145 22.90 -11.01 25.67
C ASN A 145 22.05 -9.74 25.78
N ASP A 146 21.16 -9.51 24.82
CA ASP A 146 20.28 -8.36 24.82
C ASP A 146 18.88 -8.71 25.36
N THR A 147 18.19 -7.71 25.90
CA THR A 147 16.78 -7.83 26.30
C THR A 147 15.99 -6.67 25.73
N VAL A 148 15.11 -6.98 24.80
CA VAL A 148 14.14 -6.06 24.21
C VAL A 148 12.75 -6.45 24.72
N GLY A 149 12.18 -5.58 25.55
CA GLY A 149 10.81 -5.73 26.05
C GLY A 149 9.79 -5.04 25.14
N PRO A 150 8.49 -5.33 25.33
CA PRO A 150 7.43 -4.75 24.52
C PRO A 150 7.46 -3.23 24.61
N GLN A 151 7.35 -2.56 23.47
CA GLN A 151 7.27 -1.11 23.36
C GLN A 151 5.86 -0.67 22.95
N THR A 152 5.56 0.61 23.13
CA THR A 152 4.27 1.20 22.73
C THR A 152 4.35 1.92 21.37
N GLN A 153 5.45 1.72 20.64
CA GLN A 153 5.71 2.26 19.30
C GLN A 153 6.22 1.11 18.46
N ASP A 154 6.02 1.18 17.15
CA ASP A 154 6.71 0.34 16.18
C ASP A 154 8.20 0.26 16.52
N THR A 155 8.72 -0.95 16.70
CA THR A 155 10.12 -1.19 17.03
C THR A 155 10.78 -2.00 15.94
N GLN A 156 11.89 -1.49 15.42
CA GLN A 156 12.79 -2.25 14.59
C GLN A 156 14.01 -2.68 15.40
N VAL A 157 14.19 -3.99 15.53
CA VAL A 157 15.40 -4.59 16.09
C VAL A 157 16.33 -4.98 14.95
N THR A 158 17.59 -4.57 15.01
CA THR A 158 18.59 -4.88 13.99
C THR A 158 19.70 -5.76 14.56
N GLY A 159 20.03 -6.84 13.85
CA GLY A 159 21.13 -7.75 14.21
C GLY A 159 21.91 -8.28 13.01
N ASN A 160 22.99 -9.00 13.28
CA ASN A 160 23.77 -9.78 12.31
C ASN A 160 24.27 -11.07 12.96
N ALA A 161 24.99 -11.93 12.22
CA ALA A 161 25.43 -13.24 12.72
C ALA A 161 26.38 -13.19 13.95
N VAL A 162 26.91 -12.02 14.31
CA VAL A 162 27.76 -11.82 15.50
C VAL A 162 26.95 -11.32 16.69
N THR A 163 25.89 -10.55 16.44
CA THR A 163 25.08 -9.93 17.51
C THR A 163 23.86 -10.76 17.85
N PHE A 164 23.25 -11.43 16.88
CA PHE A 164 22.12 -12.33 17.07
C PHE A 164 22.59 -13.64 17.72
N ASN A 165 22.26 -13.85 18.99
CA ASN A 165 22.76 -14.99 19.77
C ASN A 165 21.69 -15.58 20.70
N ALA A 166 21.95 -16.80 21.18
CA ALA A 166 20.98 -17.55 22.00
C ALA A 166 20.62 -16.89 23.34
N GLY A 167 21.41 -15.92 23.79
CA GLY A 167 21.14 -15.15 24.99
C GLY A 167 20.10 -14.05 24.80
N ASP A 168 19.74 -13.70 23.56
CA ASP A 168 18.87 -12.56 23.30
C ASP A 168 17.41 -12.90 23.59
N SER A 169 16.74 -11.98 24.28
CA SER A 169 15.33 -12.05 24.65
C SER A 169 14.59 -10.90 23.99
N LEU A 170 13.86 -11.19 22.92
CA LEU A 170 13.21 -10.19 22.09
C LEU A 170 11.68 -10.35 22.17
N THR A 171 11.01 -9.28 22.58
CA THR A 171 9.55 -9.22 22.69
C THR A 171 9.05 -7.92 22.08
N GLY A 172 8.29 -8.02 20.99
CA GLY A 172 7.55 -6.87 20.46
C GLY A 172 6.28 -6.58 21.27
N GLY A 173 5.74 -5.39 21.06
CA GLY A 173 4.54 -4.86 21.69
C GLY A 173 3.26 -5.16 20.91
N SER A 174 2.33 -4.21 20.92
CA SER A 174 1.04 -4.29 20.21
C SER A 174 1.04 -3.60 18.85
N GLU A 175 2.10 -2.84 18.56
CA GLU A 175 2.29 -2.13 17.31
C GLU A 175 2.98 -3.05 16.30
N THR A 176 3.38 -2.56 15.12
CA THR A 176 4.07 -3.40 14.13
C THR A 176 5.57 -3.43 14.43
N ASP A 177 6.06 -4.59 14.86
CA ASP A 177 7.45 -4.78 15.24
C ASP A 177 8.20 -5.66 14.22
N SER A 178 9.41 -5.25 13.85
CA SER A 178 10.22 -5.95 12.88
C SER A 178 11.63 -6.30 13.38
N LEU A 179 12.12 -7.47 12.96
CA LEU A 179 13.49 -7.90 13.16
C LEU A 179 14.23 -7.90 11.82
N VAL A 180 15.26 -7.06 11.69
CA VAL A 180 16.10 -6.98 10.50
C VAL A 180 17.44 -7.66 10.76
N LEU A 181 17.78 -8.65 9.93
CA LEU A 181 18.98 -9.47 10.05
C LEU A 181 19.90 -9.25 8.85
N TYR A 182 21.07 -8.69 9.10
CA TYR A 182 22.03 -8.34 8.06
C TYR A 182 23.12 -9.40 7.86
N GLY A 183 23.48 -9.58 6.59
CA GLY A 183 24.66 -10.31 6.16
C GLY A 183 24.43 -11.81 5.96
N SER A 184 25.55 -12.53 5.82
CA SER A 184 25.58 -13.98 5.67
C SER A 184 25.71 -14.68 7.03
N GLY A 185 25.32 -15.96 7.06
CA GLY A 185 25.33 -16.77 8.28
C GLY A 185 23.99 -17.45 8.57
N THR A 186 23.90 -18.03 9.75
CA THR A 186 22.70 -18.72 10.22
C THR A 186 22.04 -17.90 11.31
N PHE A 187 20.74 -17.65 11.16
CA PHE A 187 19.89 -16.97 12.11
C PHE A 187 18.80 -17.94 12.56
N ASP A 188 18.85 -18.38 13.82
CA ASP A 188 17.88 -19.34 14.34
C ASP A 188 17.02 -18.70 15.43
N LEU A 189 15.77 -18.37 15.08
CA LEU A 189 14.80 -17.79 16.00
C LEU A 189 14.42 -18.78 17.12
N ASN A 190 14.66 -20.09 16.95
CA ASN A 190 14.47 -21.09 18.01
C ASN A 190 15.58 -21.04 19.06
N SER A 191 16.76 -20.51 18.71
CA SER A 191 17.90 -20.45 19.62
C SER A 191 17.79 -19.29 20.62
N LEU A 192 16.99 -18.27 20.30
CA LEU A 192 16.78 -17.11 21.15
C LEU A 192 16.16 -17.50 22.49
N ALA A 193 16.59 -16.81 23.56
CA ALA A 193 16.01 -16.95 24.89
C ALA A 193 14.50 -16.62 24.88
N GLN A 194 14.11 -15.62 24.08
CA GLN A 194 12.71 -15.31 23.79
C GLN A 194 12.59 -14.66 22.41
N PHE A 195 11.51 -14.99 21.69
CA PHE A 195 11.14 -14.34 20.44
C PHE A 195 9.63 -14.41 20.28
N THR A 196 8.94 -13.29 20.50
CA THR A 196 7.47 -13.18 20.50
C THR A 196 7.03 -11.77 20.10
N GLY A 197 5.84 -11.63 19.49
CA GLY A 197 5.24 -10.32 19.19
C GLY A 197 5.95 -9.53 18.10
N PHE A 198 6.64 -10.20 17.17
CA PHE A 198 7.15 -9.58 15.95
C PHE A 198 6.29 -10.06 14.79
N GLU A 199 5.92 -9.15 13.90
CA GLU A 199 5.08 -9.42 12.73
C GLU A 199 5.92 -9.65 11.47
N GLU A 200 7.14 -9.09 11.44
CA GLU A 200 8.00 -9.09 10.27
C GLU A 200 9.45 -9.47 10.60
N VAL A 201 10.05 -10.30 9.74
CA VAL A 201 11.49 -10.59 9.74
C VAL A 201 12.06 -10.32 8.36
N ASP A 202 12.99 -9.37 8.29
CA ASP A 202 13.70 -9.02 7.06
C ASP A 202 15.10 -9.62 7.07
N LEU A 203 15.40 -10.47 6.08
CA LEU A 203 16.74 -10.99 5.85
C LEU A 203 17.40 -10.18 4.72
N VAL A 204 18.45 -9.43 5.06
CA VAL A 204 19.12 -8.50 4.14
C VAL A 204 20.58 -8.92 3.91
N ASN A 205 20.90 -9.43 2.72
CA ASN A 205 22.24 -9.96 2.43
C ASN A 205 22.82 -9.47 1.08
N TYR A 206 23.68 -8.46 1.13
CA TYR A 206 24.40 -7.96 -0.06
C TYR A 206 25.71 -8.70 -0.36
N SER A 207 25.97 -9.82 0.31
CA SER A 207 27.15 -10.66 0.05
C SER A 207 26.79 -11.86 -0.81
N ASN A 208 27.78 -12.41 -1.52
CA ASN A 208 27.59 -13.67 -2.28
C ASN A 208 27.59 -14.92 -1.38
N SER A 209 27.79 -14.76 -0.09
CA SER A 209 27.75 -15.84 0.89
C SER A 209 26.31 -16.12 1.29
N ALA A 210 25.99 -17.38 1.59
CA ALA A 210 24.62 -17.77 1.93
C ALA A 210 24.17 -17.21 3.29
N SER A 211 22.88 -16.92 3.39
CA SER A 211 22.18 -16.65 4.65
C SER A 211 21.06 -17.67 4.84
N ALA A 212 20.86 -18.12 6.08
CA ALA A 212 19.83 -19.08 6.45
C ALA A 212 19.02 -18.57 7.64
N LEU A 213 17.70 -18.49 7.50
CA LEU A 213 16.78 -18.15 8.59
C LEU A 213 15.99 -19.38 9.01
N TYR A 214 16.01 -19.72 10.30
CA TYR A 214 15.19 -20.78 10.89
C TYR A 214 14.08 -20.16 11.74
N LEU A 215 12.84 -20.35 11.30
CA LEU A 215 11.67 -19.80 11.99
C LEU A 215 11.28 -20.65 13.21
N LYS A 216 10.64 -20.02 14.19
CA LYS A 216 10.06 -20.71 15.34
C LYS A 216 8.67 -21.27 15.00
N PRO A 217 8.36 -22.53 15.33
CA PRO A 217 7.06 -23.12 15.02
C PRO A 217 5.90 -22.32 15.63
N GLY A 218 4.79 -22.25 14.88
CA GLY A 218 3.54 -21.65 15.36
C GLY A 218 3.53 -20.12 15.41
N GLN A 219 4.44 -19.45 14.69
CA GLN A 219 4.41 -18.01 14.51
C GLN A 219 3.82 -17.64 13.15
N ASP A 220 2.88 -16.69 13.14
CA ASP A 220 2.41 -16.01 11.94
C ASP A 220 3.31 -14.78 11.73
N ILE A 221 4.36 -14.94 10.93
CA ILE A 221 5.35 -13.89 10.64
C ILE A 221 5.50 -13.75 9.13
N THR A 222 5.50 -12.51 8.66
CA THR A 222 5.91 -12.17 7.30
C THR A 222 7.43 -12.20 7.20
N VAL A 223 7.97 -12.91 6.21
CA VAL A 223 9.42 -12.97 5.97
C VAL A 223 9.74 -12.40 4.61
N ASN A 224 10.60 -11.39 4.58
CA ASN A 224 11.12 -10.82 3.34
C ASN A 224 12.62 -11.13 3.20
N GLY A 225 13.04 -11.50 1.99
CA GLY A 225 14.44 -11.65 1.62
C GLY A 225 14.83 -10.58 0.61
N SER A 226 15.95 -9.90 0.84
CA SER A 226 16.52 -8.95 -0.13
C SER A 226 18.04 -9.06 -0.17
N GLY A 227 18.62 -8.83 -1.35
CA GLY A 227 20.07 -8.90 -1.52
C GLY A 227 20.53 -9.58 -2.79
N SER A 228 21.81 -9.95 -2.80
CA SER A 228 22.49 -10.63 -3.92
C SER A 228 23.00 -12.04 -3.56
N GLY A 229 22.72 -12.49 -2.34
CA GLY A 229 23.14 -13.80 -1.83
C GLY A 229 22.20 -14.91 -2.28
N GLN A 230 22.46 -16.12 -1.80
CA GLN A 230 21.42 -17.14 -1.75
C GLN A 230 20.79 -17.09 -0.36
N GLU A 231 19.57 -16.57 -0.27
CA GLU A 231 18.75 -16.58 0.93
C GLU A 231 17.96 -17.88 1.01
N ALA A 232 18.13 -18.63 2.10
CA ALA A 232 17.35 -19.84 2.37
C ALA A 232 16.50 -19.66 3.63
N ILE A 233 15.19 -19.84 3.51
CA ILE A 233 14.25 -19.78 4.63
C ILE A 233 13.83 -21.20 4.96
N TYR A 234 14.08 -21.61 6.21
CA TYR A 234 13.69 -22.91 6.74
C TYR A 234 12.61 -22.70 7.82
N LEU A 235 11.47 -23.36 7.65
CA LEU A 235 10.64 -23.69 8.80
C LEU A 235 11.45 -24.68 9.62
N SER A 236 11.69 -24.38 10.90
CA SER A 236 12.51 -25.09 11.91
C SER A 236 13.07 -26.47 11.51
N THR A 237 14.24 -26.83 12.03
CA THR A 237 14.74 -28.21 12.06
C THR A 237 13.79 -29.14 12.85
N GLY A 238 12.68 -29.53 12.23
CA GLY A 238 12.13 -30.84 12.43
C GLY A 238 13.19 -31.78 11.90
N ALA A 239 14.04 -32.29 12.80
CA ALA A 239 14.68 -33.55 12.53
C ALA A 239 13.57 -34.48 12.03
N ALA A 240 13.66 -34.91 10.77
CA ALA A 240 12.90 -36.05 10.33
C ALA A 240 13.24 -37.18 11.29
N THR A 241 12.32 -37.52 12.19
CA THR A 241 12.38 -38.74 12.98
C THR A 241 12.36 -39.94 12.04
#